data_AF-A0A7V8WG49-F1
#
_entry.id   AF-A0A7V8WG49-F1
#
_cell.length_a   1.000
_cell.length_b   1.000
_cell.length_c   1.000
_cell.angle_alpha   90.00
_cell.angle_beta   90.00
_cell.angle_gamma   90.00
#
_symmetry.space_group_name_H-M   'P 1'
#
loop_
_entity.id
_entity.type
_entity.pdbx_description
1 polymer ?
#
loop_
_entity_poly.entity_id
_entity_poly.type
_entity_poly.pdbx_seq_one_letter_code
_entity_poly.pdbx_strand_id
1 'polypeptide(L)' 'MNTRGLMELVILNIGYELGLLPPEVFAMMVVMALVTTCAAGPLVDRWSPGYRSASAEAAP' A
#
# COMPACT_ATOMS: atom_id res chain seq x y z
N MET A 1 7.19 -7.66 -1.67
CA MET A 1 5.82 -8.12 -1.99
C MET A 1 4.84 -7.14 -1.36
N ASN A 2 3.95 -6.58 -2.17
CA ASN A 2 3.21 -5.34 -1.90
C ASN A 2 1.86 -5.59 -1.20
N THR A 3 1.87 -6.37 -0.11
CA THR A 3 0.65 -6.72 0.66
C THR A 3 -0.14 -5.50 1.13
N ARG A 4 0.54 -4.37 1.35
CA ARG A 4 -0.06 -3.10 1.79
C ARG A 4 -0.96 -2.45 0.72
N GLY A 5 -0.45 -2.31 -0.51
CA GLY A 5 -1.23 -1.73 -1.60
C GLY A 5 -2.36 -2.64 -2.07
N LEU A 6 -2.16 -3.97 -2.00
CA LEU A 6 -3.20 -4.94 -2.31
C LEU A 6 -4.34 -4.88 -1.28
N MET A 7 -4.01 -4.76 0.02
CA MET A 7 -5.01 -4.61 1.09
C MET A 7 -5.85 -3.33 0.94
N GLU A 8 -5.23 -2.19 0.62
CA GLU A 8 -5.94 -0.92 0.42
C GLU A 8 -6.93 -1.00 -0.75
N LEU A 9 -6.53 -1.59 -1.87
CA LEU A 9 -7.44 -1.78 -3.03
C LEU A 9 -8.62 -2.68 -2.69
N VAL A 10 -8.40 -3.75 -1.91
CA VAL A 10 -9.47 -4.66 -1.44
C VAL A 10 -10.43 -3.93 -0.52
N ILE A 11 -9.92 -3.15 0.46
CA ILE A 11 -10.76 -2.36 1.37
C ILE A 11 -11.59 -1.32 0.61
N LEU A 12 -10.98 -0.66 -0.37
CA LEU A 12 -11.66 0.36 -1.16
C LEU A 12 -12.78 -0.27 -2.01
N ASN A 13 -12.53 -1.44 -2.60
CA ASN A 13 -13.53 -2.16 -3.38
C ASN A 13 -14.73 -2.57 -2.51
N ILE A 14 -14.47 -3.05 -1.29
CA ILE A 14 -15.50 -3.37 -0.30
C ILE A 14 -16.29 -2.11 0.11
N GLY A 15 -15.61 -0.98 0.35
CA GLY A 15 -16.26 0.30 0.68
C GLY A 15 -17.13 0.87 -0.45
N TYR A 16 -16.75 0.61 -1.71
CA TYR A 16 -17.56 0.94 -2.88
C TYR A 16 -18.79 0.04 -3.01
N GLU A 17 -18.65 -1.27 -2.82
CA GLU A 17 -19.78 -2.22 -2.86
C GLU A 17 -20.79 -1.99 -1.73
N LEU A 18 -20.33 -1.50 -0.57
CA LEU A 18 -21.18 -1.07 0.55
C LEU A 18 -21.90 0.27 0.30
N GLY A 19 -21.64 0.94 -0.84
CA GLY A 19 -22.24 2.23 -1.18
C GLY A 19 -21.72 3.40 -0.35
N LEU A 20 -20.61 3.23 0.37
CA LEU A 20 -20.03 4.23 1.26
C LEU A 20 -19.23 5.29 0.50
N LEU A 21 -18.78 4.96 -0.71
CA LEU A 21 -17.92 5.78 -1.56
C LEU A 21 -18.56 5.99 -2.93
N PRO A 22 -18.83 7.24 -3.35
CA PRO A 22 -19.24 7.52 -4.71
C PRO A 22 -18.09 7.23 -5.71
N PRO A 23 -18.41 6.94 -6.99
CA PRO A 23 -17.43 6.48 -7.97
C PRO A 23 -16.23 7.42 -8.16
N GLU A 24 -16.44 8.74 -8.06
CA GLU A 24 -15.36 9.71 -8.25
C GLU A 24 -14.33 9.65 -7.10
N VAL A 25 -14.81 9.49 -5.86
CA VAL A 25 -13.95 9.43 -4.67
C VAL A 25 -13.21 8.10 -4.61
N PHE A 26 -13.87 7.00 -5.00
CA PHE A 26 -13.21 5.70 -5.15
C PHE A 26 -12.04 5.79 -6.13
N ALA A 27 -12.26 6.35 -7.32
CA ALA A 27 -11.21 6.48 -8.33
C ALA A 27 -10.03 7.35 -7.84
N MET A 28 -10.31 8.48 -7.17
CA MET A 28 -9.27 9.32 -6.57
C MET A 28 -8.42 8.57 -5.53
N MET A 29 -9.06 7.81 -4.65
CA MET A 29 -8.40 7.03 -3.60
C MET A 29 -7.56 5.89 -4.17
N VAL A 30 -8.04 5.18 -5.21
CA VAL A 30 -7.27 4.16 -5.93
C VAL A 30 -5.99 4.75 -6.51
N VAL A 31 -6.10 5.87 -7.22
CA VAL A 31 -4.96 6.53 -7.87
C VAL A 31 -3.95 7.00 -6.82
N MET A 32 -4.41 7.62 -5.74
CA MET A 32 -3.55 8.07 -4.64
C MET A 32 -2.81 6.91 -3.97
N ALA A 33 -3.50 5.82 -3.65
CA ALA A 33 -2.92 4.63 -3.02
C ALA A 33 -1.86 3.98 -3.91
N LEU A 34 -2.14 3.85 -5.21
CA LEU A 34 -1.18 3.31 -6.17
C LEU A 34 0.05 4.21 -6.33
N VAL A 35 -0.16 5.50 -6.60
CA VAL A 35 0.95 6.44 -6.82
C VAL A 35 1.83 6.55 -5.59
N THR A 36 1.23 6.68 -4.40
CA THR A 36 1.97 6.84 -3.14
C THR A 36 2.68 5.55 -2.74
N THR A 37 2.08 4.37 -2.95
CA THR A 37 2.70 3.08 -2.63
C THR A 37 3.84 2.74 -3.60
N CYS A 38 3.64 2.99 -4.89
CA CYS A 38 4.70 2.85 -5.89
C CYS A 38 5.86 3.82 -5.65
N ALA A 39 5.59 5.03 -5.14
CA ALA A 39 6.62 5.98 -4.75
C ALA A 39 7.30 5.59 -3.42
N ALA A 40 6.55 5.10 -2.44
CA ALA A 40 7.04 4.76 -1.11
C ALA A 40 7.94 3.51 -1.11
N GLY A 41 7.71 2.53 -1.99
CA GLY A 41 8.57 1.35 -2.14
C GLY A 41 10.05 1.70 -2.32
N PRO A 42 10.43 2.45 -3.37
CA PRO A 42 11.81 2.88 -3.57
C PRO A 42 12.24 4.01 -2.61
N LEU A 43 11.34 4.89 -2.16
CA LEU A 43 11.69 5.95 -1.19
C LEU A 43 12.11 5.36 0.16
N VAL A 44 11.37 4.36 0.67
CA VAL A 44 11.66 3.69 1.94
C VAL A 44 12.92 2.83 1.84
N ASP A 45 13.12 2.08 0.74
CA ASP A 45 14.35 1.33 0.53
C ASP A 45 15.58 2.27 0.42
N ARG A 46 15.39 3.47 -0.16
CA ARG A 46 16.47 4.45 -0.31
C ARG A 46 16.74 5.28 0.95
N TRP A 47 15.75 5.49 1.83
CA TRP A 47 15.90 6.18 3.11
C TRP A 47 16.27 5.25 4.28
N SER A 48 15.94 3.96 4.21
CA SER A 48 16.31 2.97 5.23
C SER A 48 16.92 1.73 4.57
N PRO A 49 18.21 1.78 4.18
CA PRO A 49 18.90 0.63 3.61
C PRO A 49 19.07 -0.54 4.61
N GLY A 50 18.85 -0.29 5.91
CA GLY A 50 19.26 -1.16 7.00
C GLY A 50 18.15 -1.97 7.70
N TYR A 51 16.86 -1.78 7.35
CA TYR A 51 15.78 -2.49 8.05
C TYR A 51 15.65 -3.97 7.62
N ARG A 52 16.18 -4.35 6.45
CA ARG A 52 16.12 -5.74 5.95
C ARG A 52 17.08 -6.69 6.69
N SER A 53 18.16 -6.19 7.29
CA SER A 53 19.18 -7.03 7.94
C SER A 53 18.73 -7.58 9.30
N ALA A 54 17.89 -6.86 10.03
CA ALA A 54 17.49 -7.24 11.39
C ALA A 54 16.47 -8.39 11.45
N SER A 55 15.67 -8.60 10.40
CA SER A 55 14.69 -9.69 10.36
C SER A 55 15.24 -11.01 9.77
N ALA A 56 16.39 -10.97 9.09
CA ALA A 56 17.04 -12.18 8.57
C ALA A 56 17.92 -12.88 9.62
N GLU A 57 18.41 -12.15 10.63
CA GLU A 57 19.25 -12.68 11.71
C GLU A 57 18.44 -13.25 12.90
N ALA A 58 17.11 -13.04 12.91
CA ALA A 58 16.22 -13.50 13.98
C ALA A 58 15.54 -14.86 13.70
N ALA A 59 15.95 -15.57 12.64
CA ALA A 59 15.47 -16.92 12.35
C ALA A 59 16.46 -17.97 12.90
N PRO A 60 16.11 -18.71 13.98
CA PRO A 60 16.88 -19.86 14.46
C PRO A 60 16.77 -21.08 13.54
#